data_AF-A0A8T3ZQR9-F1
#
_entry.id   AF-A0A8T3ZQR9-F1
#
_cell.length_a   1.000
_cell.length_b   1.000
_cell.length_c   1.000
_cell.angle_alpha   90.00
_cell.angle_beta   90.00
_cell.angle_gamma   90.00
#
_symmetry.space_group_name_H-M   'P 1'
#
loop_
_entity.id
_entity.type
_entity.pdbx_description
1 polymer ?
#
loop_
_entity_poly.entity_id
_entity_poly.type
_entity_poly.pdbx_seq_one_letter_code
_entity_poly.pdbx_strand_id
1 'polypeptide(L)'
;MRILAVTDAKIPAIQSERPASVTILGIIYVIFGVLMIMTVVMVVTFTSMMGDYSSMIGNMMGSTMTAFGSVIAVGVGILAVIEFVIAWVLLSGKRWGRITVMVLSMVDFIVHCATLVTGNLFAIPHIILDLIVFFYMWKPSVVSYFNREASSLR
;
A
#
# COMPACT_ATOMS: atom_id res chain seq x y z
N MET A 1 -57.61 -20.06 -21.65
CA MET A 1 -57.83 -18.86 -20.82
C MET A 1 -56.77 -18.86 -19.72
N ARG A 2 -55.88 -17.86 -19.74
CA ARG A 2 -54.87 -17.49 -18.72
C ARG A 2 -53.92 -18.57 -18.21
N ILE A 3 -52.80 -18.74 -18.91
CA ILE A 3 -51.55 -19.19 -18.28
C ILE A 3 -50.85 -17.92 -17.78
N LEU A 4 -50.49 -17.96 -16.51
CA LEU A 4 -50.06 -16.85 -15.68
C LEU A 4 -48.82 -16.16 -16.25
N ALA A 5 -48.90 -14.84 -16.39
CA ALA A 5 -47.73 -13.97 -16.50
C ALA A 5 -46.90 -14.14 -15.22
N VAL A 6 -45.88 -14.98 -15.28
CA VAL A 6 -44.75 -14.89 -14.35
C VAL A 6 -43.97 -13.65 -14.78
N THR A 7 -44.51 -12.53 -14.29
CA THR A 7 -43.93 -11.21 -14.21
C THR A 7 -42.44 -11.31 -13.95
N ASP A 8 -41.67 -10.52 -14.69
CA ASP A 8 -40.29 -10.10 -14.42
C ASP A 8 -39.98 -10.02 -12.93
N ALA A 9 -39.64 -11.16 -12.32
CA ALA A 9 -38.81 -11.17 -11.14
C ALA A 9 -37.44 -10.75 -11.67
N LYS A 10 -37.26 -9.43 -11.77
CA LYS A 10 -35.97 -8.77 -11.86
C LYS A 10 -35.15 -9.34 -10.73
N ILE A 11 -34.42 -10.42 -11.01
CA ILE A 11 -33.43 -11.00 -10.10
C ILE A 11 -32.63 -9.77 -9.68
N PRO A 12 -32.68 -9.36 -8.40
CA PRO A 12 -31.92 -8.21 -7.97
C PRO A 12 -30.51 -8.56 -8.36
N ALA A 13 -29.96 -7.79 -9.32
CA ALA A 13 -28.60 -7.98 -9.78
C ALA A 13 -27.80 -8.09 -8.49
N ILE A 14 -27.24 -9.28 -8.21
CA ILE A 14 -26.39 -9.49 -7.05
C ILE A 14 -25.30 -8.45 -7.28
N GLN A 15 -25.44 -7.31 -6.60
CA GLN A 15 -24.53 -6.22 -6.77
C GLN A 15 -23.18 -6.84 -6.54
N SER A 16 -22.28 -6.62 -7.50
CA SER A 16 -20.88 -6.99 -7.39
C SER A 16 -20.30 -6.21 -6.21
N GLU A 17 -20.66 -6.63 -5.01
CA GLU A 17 -20.22 -6.10 -3.75
C GLU A 17 -18.72 -6.31 -3.77
N ARG A 18 -17.99 -5.19 -3.86
CA ARG A 18 -16.52 -5.19 -3.89
C ARG A 18 -16.09 -6.18 -2.82
N PRO A 19 -15.31 -7.22 -3.16
CA PRO A 19 -14.98 -8.25 -2.18
C PRO A 19 -14.42 -7.56 -0.95
N ALA A 20 -15.11 -7.69 0.20
CA ALA A 20 -14.84 -6.89 1.39
C ALA A 20 -13.35 -6.91 1.79
N SER A 21 -12.69 -8.03 1.51
CA SER A 21 -11.27 -8.26 1.67
C SER A 21 -10.34 -7.36 0.84
N VAL A 22 -10.72 -6.92 -0.37
CA VAL A 22 -9.95 -5.92 -1.15
C VAL A 22 -10.03 -4.54 -0.50
N THR A 23 -11.23 -4.18 -0.02
CA THR A 23 -11.43 -2.92 0.71
C THR A 23 -10.66 -2.91 2.02
N ILE A 24 -10.69 -4.01 2.76
CA ILE A 24 -9.93 -4.18 4.01
C ILE A 24 -8.42 -4.03 3.74
N LEU A 25 -7.88 -4.69 2.70
CA LEU A 25 -6.47 -4.56 2.32
C LEU A 25 -6.10 -3.11 1.96
N GLY A 26 -6.94 -2.44 1.18
CA GLY A 26 -6.72 -1.05 0.81
C GLY A 26 -6.69 -0.13 2.04
N ILE A 27 -7.62 -0.30 2.98
CA ILE A 27 -7.65 0.46 4.23
C ILE A 27 -6.39 0.19 5.07
N ILE A 28 -5.96 -1.07 5.16
CA ILE A 28 -4.74 -1.42 5.90
C ILE A 28 -3.54 -0.71 5.30
N TYR A 29 -3.33 -0.76 3.98
CA TYR A 29 -2.22 -0.03 3.34
C TYR A 29 -2.32 1.49 3.53
N VAL A 30 -3.52 2.07 3.56
CA VAL A 30 -3.68 3.50 3.89
C VAL A 30 -3.18 3.77 5.32
N ILE A 31 -3.51 2.91 6.28
CA ILE A 31 -3.07 3.06 7.67
C ILE A 31 -1.55 2.99 7.75
N PHE A 32 -0.93 1.99 7.11
CA PHE A 32 0.54 1.86 7.07
C PHE A 32 1.19 3.06 6.38
N GLY A 33 0.65 3.52 5.25
CA GLY A 33 1.19 4.68 4.54
C GLY A 33 1.13 5.95 5.39
N VAL A 34 0.06 6.14 6.18
CA VAL A 34 -0.04 7.23 7.14
C VAL A 34 1.01 7.11 8.25
N LEU A 35 1.21 5.91 8.81
CA LEU A 35 2.25 5.68 9.83
C LEU A 35 3.66 5.92 9.29
N MET A 36 3.91 5.57 8.03
CA MET A 36 5.18 5.84 7.35
C MET A 36 5.38 7.35 7.15
N ILE A 37 4.35 8.08 6.72
CA ILE A 37 4.42 9.55 6.64
C ILE A 37 4.70 10.17 8.01
N MET A 38 4.05 9.70 9.07
CA MET A 38 4.32 10.16 10.43
C MET A 38 5.79 9.94 10.81
N THR A 39 6.35 8.79 10.44
CA THR A 39 7.77 8.48 10.65
C THR A 39 8.68 9.44 9.87
N VAL A 40 8.36 9.73 8.60
CA VAL A 40 9.10 10.71 7.79
C VAL A 40 9.08 12.09 8.45
N VAL A 41 7.91 12.56 8.89
CA VAL A 41 7.77 13.85 9.58
C VAL A 41 8.60 13.88 10.87
N MET A 42 8.59 12.81 11.67
CA MET A 42 9.41 12.71 12.87
C MET A 42 10.90 12.74 12.55
N VAL A 43 11.35 11.99 11.54
CA VAL A 43 12.76 11.99 11.13
C VAL A 43 13.18 13.36 10.61
N VAL A 44 12.38 14.00 9.75
CA VAL A 44 12.70 15.33 9.20
C VAL A 44 12.77 16.39 10.29
N THR A 45 11.80 16.43 11.20
CA THR A 45 11.79 17.39 12.30
C THR A 45 12.98 17.18 13.24
N PHE A 46 13.26 15.93 13.62
CA PHE A 46 14.41 15.59 14.46
C PHE A 46 15.75 15.96 13.78
N THR A 47 15.90 15.62 12.50
CA THR A 47 17.08 15.92 11.69
C THR A 47 17.32 17.43 11.58
N SER A 48 16.24 18.21 11.43
CA SER A 48 16.30 19.68 11.35
C SER A 48 16.75 20.28 12.68
N MET A 49 16.16 19.81 13.79
CA MET A 49 16.57 20.24 15.14
C MET A 49 18.05 19.93 15.39
N MET A 50 18.53 18.73 15.05
CA MET A 50 19.95 18.38 15.19
C MET A 50 20.88 19.22 14.31
N GLY A 51 20.41 19.65 13.13
CA GLY A 51 21.14 20.57 12.27
C GLY A 51 21.40 21.92 12.94
N ASP A 52 20.43 22.45 13.70
CA ASP A 52 20.59 23.68 14.45
C ASP A 52 21.59 23.54 15.61
N TYR A 53 21.65 22.36 16.24
CA TYR A 53 22.63 22.02 17.28
C TYR A 53 24.03 21.66 16.73
N SER A 54 24.21 21.61 15.41
CA SER A 54 25.49 21.31 14.74
C SER A 54 26.64 22.21 15.22
N SER A 55 26.34 23.47 15.54
CA SER A 55 27.33 24.43 16.04
C SER A 55 27.89 24.07 17.43
N MET A 56 27.14 23.29 18.23
CA MET A 56 27.54 22.88 19.58
C MET A 56 28.20 21.49 19.63
N ILE A 57 27.79 20.57 18.74
CA ILE A 57 28.28 19.17 18.68
C ILE A 57 29.52 19.00 17.77
N GLY A 58 29.90 20.06 17.07
CA GLY A 58 31.00 20.06 16.10
C GLY A 58 30.46 19.88 14.69
N ASN A 59 30.80 20.83 13.82
CA ASN A 59 30.24 20.98 12.46
C ASN A 59 30.29 19.69 11.62
N MET A 60 31.30 18.85 11.83
CA MET A 60 31.45 17.59 11.07
C MET A 60 30.45 16.52 11.50
N MET A 61 30.16 16.41 12.80
CA MET A 61 29.23 15.40 13.33
C MET A 61 27.78 15.80 13.08
N GLY A 62 27.45 17.09 13.28
CA GLY A 62 26.13 17.65 12.96
C GLY A 62 25.76 17.48 11.49
N SER A 63 26.65 17.89 10.57
CA SER A 63 26.42 17.76 9.13
C SER A 63 26.23 16.30 8.67
N THR A 64 26.96 15.36 9.28
CA THR A 64 26.84 13.94 8.94
C THR A 64 25.48 13.40 9.37
N MET A 65 25.05 13.68 10.60
CA MET A 65 23.75 13.23 11.10
C MET A 65 22.57 13.82 10.30
N THR A 66 22.67 15.10 9.92
CA THR A 66 21.65 15.75 9.07
C THR A 66 21.55 15.07 7.70
N ALA A 67 22.70 14.77 7.08
CA ALA A 67 22.75 14.07 5.80
C ALA A 67 22.11 12.68 5.88
N PHE A 68 22.49 11.86 6.87
CA PHE A 68 21.91 10.52 7.05
C PHE A 68 20.40 10.57 7.31
N GLY A 69 19.94 11.46 8.19
CA GLY A 69 18.52 11.63 8.49
C GLY A 69 17.71 12.03 7.26
N SER A 70 18.25 12.92 6.41
CA SER A 70 17.59 13.33 5.16
C SER A 70 17.47 12.18 4.14
N VAL A 71 18.50 11.34 3.99
CA VAL A 71 18.47 10.18 3.09
C VAL A 71 17.43 9.17 3.54
N ILE A 72 17.36 8.91 4.86
CA ILE A 72 16.35 8.01 5.44
C ILE A 72 14.95 8.56 5.20
N ALA A 73 14.73 9.85 5.47
CA ALA A 73 13.43 10.49 5.27
C ALA A 73 12.94 10.39 3.82
N VAL A 74 13.83 10.60 2.84
CA VAL A 74 13.50 10.45 1.41
C VAL A 74 13.18 9.00 1.08
N GLY A 75 14.01 8.04 1.55
CA GLY A 75 13.80 6.62 1.29
C GLY A 75 12.46 6.11 1.83
N VAL A 76 12.17 6.39 3.11
CA VAL A 76 10.90 6.02 3.74
C VAL A 76 9.72 6.78 3.11
N GLY A 77 9.92 8.03 2.70
CA GLY A 77 8.89 8.80 1.98
C GLY A 77 8.49 8.18 0.66
N ILE A 78 9.46 7.65 -0.11
CA ILE A 78 9.16 6.93 -1.36
C ILE A 78 8.35 5.66 -1.08
N LEU A 79 8.69 4.90 -0.04
CA LEU A 79 7.93 3.71 0.37
C LEU A 79 6.50 4.07 0.76
N ALA A 80 6.31 5.13 1.54
CA ALA A 80 4.97 5.60 1.91
C ALA A 80 4.12 5.90 0.66
N VAL A 81 4.70 6.54 -0.36
CA VAL A 81 4.00 6.80 -1.63
C VAL A 81 3.64 5.50 -2.34
N ILE A 82 4.53 4.51 -2.37
CA ILE A 82 4.26 3.20 -2.97
C ILE A 82 3.07 2.52 -2.30
N GLU A 83 2.99 2.53 -0.97
CA GLU A 83 1.86 1.98 -0.22
C GLU A 83 0.53 2.67 -0.55
N PHE A 84 0.53 4.01 -0.65
CA PHE A 84 -0.66 4.75 -1.09
C PHE A 84 -1.06 4.41 -2.53
N VAL A 85 -0.09 4.21 -3.42
CA VAL A 85 -0.36 3.77 -4.80
C VAL A 85 -0.96 2.37 -4.79
N ILE A 86 -0.43 1.43 -4.00
CA ILE A 86 -0.97 0.08 -3.84
C ILE A 86 -2.42 0.15 -3.34
N ALA A 87 -2.68 0.93 -2.29
CA ALA A 87 -4.03 1.13 -1.74
C ALA A 87 -4.99 1.72 -2.78
N TRP A 88 -4.56 2.76 -3.49
CA TRP A 88 -5.36 3.39 -4.55
C TRP A 88 -5.71 2.42 -5.67
N VAL A 89 -4.75 1.60 -6.09
CA VAL A 89 -4.95 0.61 -7.16
C VAL A 89 -5.86 -0.53 -6.69
N LEU A 90 -5.71 -1.01 -5.45
CA LEU A 90 -6.61 -1.98 -4.81
C LEU A 90 -8.06 -1.46 -4.78
N LEU A 91 -8.25 -0.20 -4.37
CA LEU A 91 -9.57 0.42 -4.25
C LEU A 91 -10.16 0.84 -5.61
N SER A 92 -9.34 1.12 -6.61
CA SER A 92 -9.77 1.53 -7.95
C SER A 92 -10.39 0.39 -8.77
N GLY A 93 -10.12 -0.88 -8.43
CA GLY A 93 -10.72 -2.05 -9.09
C GLY A 93 -10.40 -2.25 -10.58
N LYS A 94 -9.49 -1.44 -11.15
CA LYS A 94 -9.12 -1.49 -12.58
C LYS A 94 -8.51 -2.84 -12.98
N ARG A 95 -8.84 -3.35 -14.17
CA ARG A 95 -8.34 -4.62 -14.75
C ARG A 95 -6.80 -4.78 -14.73
N TRP A 96 -6.05 -3.68 -14.86
CA TRP A 96 -4.58 -3.66 -14.80
C TRP A 96 -4.02 -3.58 -13.38
N GLY A 97 -4.86 -3.20 -12.42
CA GLY A 97 -4.48 -3.00 -11.04
C GLY A 97 -3.93 -4.27 -10.39
N ARG A 98 -4.37 -5.45 -10.86
CA ARG A 98 -3.77 -6.71 -10.43
C ARG A 98 -2.28 -6.73 -10.75
N ILE A 99 -1.87 -6.60 -12.01
CA ILE A 99 -0.45 -6.68 -12.37
C ILE A 99 0.36 -5.59 -11.62
N THR A 100 -0.17 -4.38 -11.52
CA THR A 100 0.47 -3.27 -10.81
C THR A 100 0.70 -3.57 -9.33
N VAL A 101 -0.30 -4.07 -8.58
CA VAL A 101 -0.15 -4.39 -7.15
C VAL A 101 0.84 -5.54 -6.96
N MET A 102 0.84 -6.54 -7.84
CA MET A 102 1.81 -7.65 -7.77
C MET A 102 3.26 -7.14 -7.89
N VAL A 103 3.51 -6.27 -8.87
CA VAL A 103 4.85 -5.71 -9.11
C VAL A 103 5.25 -4.77 -7.96
N LEU A 104 4.35 -3.87 -7.53
CA LEU A 104 4.64 -2.94 -6.44
C LEU A 104 4.89 -3.67 -5.13
N SER A 105 4.07 -4.66 -4.76
CA SER A 105 4.26 -5.46 -3.55
C SER A 105 5.55 -6.27 -3.59
N MET A 106 5.98 -6.74 -4.77
CA MET A 106 7.27 -7.41 -4.91
C MET A 106 8.45 -6.46 -4.65
N VAL A 107 8.36 -5.23 -5.15
CA VAL A 107 9.39 -4.20 -4.91
C VAL A 107 9.41 -3.82 -3.44
N ASP A 108 8.23 -3.58 -2.84
CA ASP A 108 8.08 -3.21 -1.44
C ASP A 108 8.65 -4.29 -0.51
N PHE A 109 8.33 -5.56 -0.78
CA PHE A 109 8.87 -6.71 -0.07
C PHE A 109 10.40 -6.76 -0.10
N ILE A 110 11.03 -6.51 -1.26
CA ILE A 110 12.50 -6.52 -1.38
C ILE A 110 13.11 -5.40 -0.53
N VAL A 111 12.52 -4.20 -0.56
CA VAL A 111 13.02 -3.08 0.24
C VAL A 111 12.81 -3.33 1.73
N HIS A 112 11.66 -3.86 2.14
CA HIS A 112 11.41 -4.23 3.52
C HIS A 112 12.37 -5.33 4.01
N CYS A 113 12.70 -6.32 3.18
CA CYS A 113 13.75 -7.28 3.48
C CYS A 113 15.13 -6.62 3.66
N ALA A 114 15.50 -5.69 2.78
CA ALA A 114 16.77 -4.97 2.90
C ALA A 114 16.84 -4.16 4.20
N THR A 115 15.76 -3.45 4.55
CA THR A 115 15.69 -2.68 5.80
C THR A 115 15.69 -3.57 7.04
N LEU A 116 15.10 -4.76 6.98
CA LEU A 116 15.17 -5.73 8.08
C LEU A 116 16.61 -6.19 8.36
N VAL A 117 17.41 -6.43 7.31
CA VAL A 117 18.84 -6.80 7.45
C VAL A 117 19.65 -5.68 8.11
N THR A 118 19.26 -4.42 7.91
CA THR A 118 19.87 -3.27 8.60
C THR A 118 19.44 -3.12 10.07
N GLY A 119 18.60 -4.02 10.59
CA GLY A 119 18.15 -4.04 11.98
C GLY A 119 16.81 -3.35 12.22
N ASN A 120 16.07 -2.97 11.17
CA ASN A 120 14.77 -2.32 11.32
C ASN A 120 13.65 -3.36 11.59
N LEU A 121 13.32 -3.56 12.87
CA LEU A 121 12.24 -4.46 13.28
C LEU A 121 10.85 -3.98 12.83
N PHE A 122 10.66 -2.69 12.54
CA PHE A 122 9.39 -2.18 12.02
C PHE A 122 9.07 -2.68 10.60
N ALA A 123 10.05 -3.23 9.88
CA ALA A 123 9.82 -3.85 8.58
C ALA A 123 9.02 -5.16 8.67
N ILE A 124 9.05 -5.87 9.80
CA ILE A 124 8.40 -7.19 9.97
C ILE A 124 6.89 -7.16 9.62
N PRO A 125 6.06 -6.26 10.20
CA PRO A 125 4.64 -6.21 9.86
C PRO A 125 4.39 -5.87 8.38
N HIS A 126 5.24 -5.06 7.76
CA HIS A 126 5.12 -4.71 6.34
C HIS A 126 5.42 -5.91 5.44
N ILE A 127 6.47 -6.68 5.75
CA ILE A 127 6.80 -7.94 5.04
C ILE A 127 5.64 -8.93 5.09
N ILE A 128 5.02 -9.11 6.27
CA ILE A 128 3.87 -10.00 6.43
C ILE A 128 2.70 -9.53 5.55
N LEU A 129 2.46 -8.22 5.53
CA LEU A 129 1.42 -7.60 4.74
C LEU A 129 1.65 -7.81 3.24
N ASP A 130 2.88 -7.60 2.76
CA ASP A 130 3.25 -7.85 1.35
C ASP A 130 3.03 -9.31 0.95
N LEU A 131 3.40 -10.26 1.80
CA LEU A 131 3.14 -11.68 1.56
C LEU A 131 1.64 -11.99 1.52
N ILE A 132 0.85 -11.40 2.43
CA ILE A 132 -0.61 -11.54 2.43
C ILE A 132 -1.17 -11.02 1.11
N VAL A 133 -0.71 -9.86 0.64
CA VAL A 133 -1.20 -9.22 -0.59
C VAL A 133 -0.82 -10.04 -1.81
N PHE A 134 0.43 -10.49 -1.87
CA PHE A 134 0.92 -11.37 -2.92
C PHE A 134 0.11 -12.68 -3.01
N PHE A 135 -0.09 -13.35 -1.87
CA PHE A 135 -0.88 -14.58 -1.81
C PHE A 135 -2.37 -14.33 -2.13
N TYR A 136 -2.92 -13.24 -1.61
CA TYR A 136 -4.32 -12.89 -1.78
C TYR A 136 -4.67 -12.59 -3.24
N MET A 137 -3.72 -12.01 -3.99
CA MET A 137 -3.87 -11.76 -5.41
C MET A 137 -3.95 -13.01 -6.28
N TRP A 138 -3.47 -14.16 -5.81
CA TRP A 138 -3.69 -15.45 -6.46
C TRP A 138 -5.07 -16.05 -6.19
N LYS A 139 -5.85 -15.48 -5.26
CA LYS A 139 -7.16 -16.03 -4.91
C LYS A 139 -8.17 -15.83 -6.06
N PRO A 140 -8.90 -16.89 -6.49
CA PRO A 140 -9.80 -16.83 -7.65
C PRO A 140 -10.96 -15.84 -7.51
N SER A 141 -11.35 -15.50 -6.28
CA SER A 141 -12.35 -14.46 -5.98
C SER A 141 -11.91 -13.05 -6.40
N VAL A 142 -10.60 -12.77 -6.37
CA VAL A 142 -10.01 -11.49 -6.78
C VAL A 142 -9.83 -11.45 -8.30
N VAL A 143 -9.46 -12.59 -8.89
CA VAL A 143 -9.31 -12.75 -10.34
C VAL A 143 -10.63 -12.47 -11.06
N SER A 144 -11.76 -12.93 -10.52
CA SER A 144 -13.08 -12.69 -11.10
C SER A 144 -13.54 -11.24 -10.98
N TYR A 145 -13.17 -10.53 -9.90
CA TYR A 145 -13.46 -9.10 -9.73
C TYR A 145 -12.75 -8.26 -10.81
N PHE A 146 -11.44 -8.44 -10.99
CA PHE A 146 -10.68 -7.72 -12.01
C PHE A 146 -11.03 -8.14 -13.45
N ASN A 147 -11.61 -9.32 -13.67
CA ASN A 147 -12.04 -9.78 -15.00
C ASN A 147 -13.50 -9.44 -15.35
N ARG A 148 -14.42 -9.23 -14.40
CA ARG A 148 -15.85 -8.97 -14.69
C ARG A 148 -16.12 -7.63 -15.38
N GLU A 149 -15.30 -6.61 -15.15
CA GLU A 149 -15.37 -5.36 -15.93
C GLU A 149 -15.02 -5.54 -17.42
N ALA A 150 -14.38 -6.65 -17.81
CA ALA A 150 -14.08 -6.90 -19.22
C ALA A 150 -15.32 -7.24 -20.06
N SER A 151 -16.39 -7.74 -19.41
CA SER A 151 -17.63 -8.17 -20.06
C SER A 151 -18.73 -7.12 -20.07
N SER A 152 -18.63 -6.03 -19.29
CA SER A 152 -19.64 -4.94 -19.31
C SER A 152 -19.28 -3.78 -20.23
N LEU A 153 -18.13 -3.85 -20.91
CA LEU A 153 -17.63 -2.84 -21.86
C LEU A 153 -17.50 -3.38 -23.30
N ARG A 154 -18.13 -4.52 -23.60
CA ARG A 154 -18.24 -5.08 -24.96
C ARG A 154 -19.70 -5.23 -25.36
#